data_AF-A0A967JS95-F1
#
_entry.id   AF-A0A967JS95-F1
#
_cell.length_a   1.000
_cell.length_b   1.000
_cell.length_c   1.000
_cell.angle_alpha   90.00
_cell.angle_beta   90.00
_cell.angle_gamma   90.00
#
_symmetry.space_group_name_H-M   'P 1'
#
loop_
_entity.id
_entity.type
_entity.pdbx_description
1 polymer ?
#
loop_
_entity_poly.entity_id
_entity_poly.type
_entity_poly.pdbx_seq_one_letter_code
_entity_poly.pdbx_strand_id
1 'polypeptide(L)' 'TGFQLPEGPYDTIAGLVLARLGHLPKVGEFIEVGGWRITVVQTFRRRIERVRLDPPPHAEEGS' A
#
# COMPACT_ATOMS: atom_id res chain seq x y z
N THR A 1 -9.51 7.22 6.50
CA THR A 1 -8.49 7.36 5.44
C THR A 1 -9.21 7.33 4.11
N GLY A 2 -8.88 8.22 3.18
CA GLY A 2 -9.53 8.31 1.86
C GLY A 2 -8.97 7.38 0.78
N PHE A 3 -8.20 6.36 1.17
CA PHE A 3 -7.62 5.41 0.23
C PHE A 3 -8.69 4.44 -0.28
N GLN A 4 -8.77 4.28 -1.60
CA GLN A 4 -9.62 3.29 -2.26
C GLN A 4 -8.72 2.19 -2.83
N LEU A 5 -9.01 0.93 -2.50
CA LEU A 5 -8.28 -0.20 -3.06
C LEU A 5 -8.65 -0.33 -4.54
N PRO A 6 -7.70 -0.26 -5.48
CA PRO A 6 -7.99 -0.46 -6.90
C PRO A 6 -8.51 -1.88 -7.17
N GLU A 7 -9.30 -2.07 -8.22
CA GLU A 7 -9.71 -3.41 -8.64
C GLU A 7 -8.50 -4.25 -9.11
N GLY A 8 -8.56 -5.56 -8.86
CA GLY A 8 -7.51 -6.49 -9.25
C GLY A 8 -7.65 -7.85 -8.55
N PRO A 9 -6.72 -8.79 -8.80
CA PRO A 9 -6.73 -10.12 -8.19
C PRO A 9 -6.24 -10.09 -6.73
N TYR A 10 -6.74 -9.15 -5.94
CA TYR A 10 -6.39 -8.95 -4.54
C TYR A 10 -7.55 -8.29 -3.78
N ASP A 11 -7.81 -8.75 -2.56
CA ASP A 11 -8.90 -8.24 -1.72
C ASP A 11 -8.40 -7.34 -0.58
N THR A 12 -7.07 -7.20 -0.44
CA THR A 12 -6.44 -6.47 0.67
C THR A 12 -5.28 -5.61 0.18
N ILE A 13 -4.91 -4.60 0.97
CA ILE A 13 -3.73 -3.78 0.70
C ILE A 13 -2.45 -4.63 0.71
N ALA A 14 -2.35 -5.62 1.59
CA ALA A 14 -1.23 -6.56 1.60
C ALA A 14 -1.15 -7.37 0.29
N GLY A 15 -2.30 -7.85 -0.20
CA GLY A 15 -2.40 -8.54 -1.49
C GLY A 15 -1.99 -7.66 -2.65
N LEU A 16 -2.43 -6.39 -2.67
CA LEU A 16 -2.01 -5.39 -3.66
C LEU A 16 -0.49 -5.17 -3.64
N VAL A 17 0.11 -5.00 -2.46
CA VAL A 17 1.57 -4.80 -2.33
C VAL A 17 2.33 -6.00 -2.87
N LEU A 18 1.92 -7.21 -2.49
CA LEU A 18 2.52 -8.45 -3.00
C LEU A 18 2.35 -8.58 -4.52
N ALA A 19 1.17 -8.29 -5.05
CA ALA A 19 0.87 -8.37 -6.47
C ALA A 19 1.71 -7.37 -7.30
N ARG A 20 1.95 -6.16 -6.76
CA ARG A 20 2.75 -5.12 -7.42
C ARG A 20 4.25 -5.39 -7.35
N LEU A 21 4.76 -5.89 -6.22
CA LEU A 21 6.19 -6.13 -6.04
C LEU A 21 6.63 -7.52 -6.53
N GLY A 22 5.72 -8.50 -6.60
CA GLY A 22 6.01 -9.85 -7.09
C GLY A 22 6.80 -10.73 -6.11
N HIS A 23 7.05 -10.26 -4.90
CA HIS A 23 7.76 -10.98 -3.84
C HIS A 23 7.26 -10.57 -2.45
N LEU A 24 7.71 -11.25 -1.40
CA LEU A 24 7.47 -10.81 -0.02
C LEU A 24 8.38 -9.59 0.28
N PRO A 25 7.82 -8.40 0.52
CA PRO A 25 8.62 -7.21 0.69
C PRO A 25 9.35 -7.16 2.03
N LYS A 26 10.41 -6.35 2.07
CA LYS A 26 11.10 -5.97 3.30
C LYS A 26 10.45 -4.72 3.92
N VAL A 27 10.63 -4.55 5.23
CA VAL A 27 10.25 -3.30 5.91
C VAL A 27 10.98 -2.12 5.27
N GLY A 28 10.24 -1.06 4.95
CA GLY A 28 10.71 0.13 4.26
C GLY A 28 10.45 0.15 2.75
N GLU A 29 10.17 -1.00 2.13
CA GLU A 29 9.75 -1.05 0.73
C GLU A 29 8.34 -0.47 0.58
N PHE A 30 8.08 0.12 -0.58
CA PHE A 30 6.81 0.79 -0.86
C PHE A 30 6.37 0.64 -2.31
N ILE A 31 5.08 0.86 -2.53
CA ILE A 31 4.49 1.04 -3.86
C ILE A 31 3.72 2.36 -3.90
N GLU A 32 3.51 2.87 -5.12
CA GLU A 32 2.71 4.07 -5.36
C GLU A 32 1.46 3.71 -6.19
N VAL A 33 0.29 4.15 -5.73
CA VAL A 33 -1.00 3.82 -6.33
C VAL A 33 -1.93 5.03 -6.20
N GLY A 34 -2.37 5.58 -7.34
CA GLY A 34 -3.28 6.74 -7.34
C GLY A 34 -2.73 7.93 -6.54
N GLY A 35 -1.41 8.12 -6.56
CA GLY A 35 -0.70 9.16 -5.80
C GLY A 35 -0.48 8.84 -4.31
N TRP A 36 -1.09 7.77 -3.78
CA TRP A 36 -0.79 7.29 -2.43
C TRP A 36 0.51 6.51 -2.42
N ARG A 37 1.30 6.69 -1.36
CA ARG A 37 2.45 5.82 -1.07
C ARG A 37 2.08 4.83 0.03
N ILE A 38 2.26 3.55 -0.26
CA ILE A 38 1.98 2.44 0.66
C ILE A 38 3.31 1.83 1.08
N THR A 39 3.73 2.10 2.31
CA THR A 39 5.02 1.63 2.83
C THR A 39 4.83 0.44 3.77
N VAL A 40 5.57 -0.64 3.56
CA VAL A 40 5.59 -1.78 4.47
C VAL A 40 6.34 -1.40 5.74
N VAL A 41 5.65 -1.40 6.88
CA VAL A 41 6.26 -1.05 8.17
C VAL A 41 6.42 -2.24 9.09
N GLN A 42 5.70 -3.33 8.83
CA GLN A 42 5.85 -4.57 9.57
C GLN A 42 5.49 -5.78 8.72
N THR A 43 6.37 -6.79 8.77
CA THR A 43 6.12 -8.14 8.27
C THR A 43 6.25 -9.12 9.44
N PHE A 44 5.47 -10.18 9.42
CA PHE A 44 5.63 -11.30 10.36
C PHE A 44 5.56 -12.61 9.58
N ARG A 45 6.55 -13.48 9.75
CA ARG A 45 6.69 -14.67 8.90
C ARG A 45 6.62 -14.29 7.41
N ARG A 46 5.84 -15.01 6.61
CA ARG A 46 5.69 -14.81 5.16
C ARG A 46 4.50 -13.91 4.79
N ARG A 47 4.15 -12.93 5.64
CA ARG A 47 3.04 -12.00 5.40
C ARG A 47 3.34 -10.58 5.87
N ILE A 48 2.68 -9.62 5.22
CA ILE A 48 2.65 -8.22 5.63
C ILE A 48 1.63 -8.07 6.75
N GLU A 49 2.05 -7.51 7.89
CA GLU A 49 1.17 -7.26 9.05
C GLU A 49 0.64 -5.83 9.07
N ARG A 50 1.48 -4.88 8.67
CA ARG A 50 1.15 -3.46 8.74
C ARG A 50 1.82 -2.69 7.62
N VAL A 51 1.03 -1.78 7.06
CA VAL A 51 1.47 -0.77 6.10
C VAL A 51 1.15 0.60 6.65
N ARG A 52 1.93 1.60 6.22
CA ARG A 52 1.60 3.02 6.36
C ARG A 52 1.09 3.53 5.02
N LEU A 53 -0.01 4.28 5.05
CA LEU A 53 -0.56 4.97 3.90
C LEU A 53 -0.23 6.45 4.04
N ASP A 54 0.55 6.97 3.08
CA ASP A 54 0.86 8.38 2.97
C ASP A 54 -0.01 8.95 1.82
N PRO A 55 -0.84 9.97 2.08
CA PRO A 55 -1.72 10.56 1.06
C PRO A 55 -0.92 11.26 -0.04
N PRO A 56 -1.51 11.44 -1.24
CA PRO A 56 -0.87 12.22 -2.30
C PRO A 56 -0.56 13.65 -1.84
N PRO A 57 0.50 14.27 -2.39
CA PRO A 57 0.96 15.62 -2.01
C PRO A 57 -0.04 16.76 -2.30
N HIS A 58 -1.21 16.45 -2.83
CA HIS A 58 -2.34 17.36 -2.97
C HIS A 58 -3.66 16.62 -2.75
N ALA A 59 -3.82 15.97 -1.58
CA ALA A 59 -5.14 15.68 -1.04
C ALA A 59 -5.72 16.97 -0.40
N GLU A 60 -5.60 18.10 -1.10
CA GLU A 60 -6.36 19.29 -0.76
C GLU A 60 -7.78 18.97 -1.24
N GLU A 61 -8.67 18.70 -0.28
CA GLU A 61 -10.10 18.79 -0.49
C GLU A 61 -10.39 20.24 -0.92
N GLY A 62 -10.33 20.46 -2.23
CA GLY A 62 -10.76 21.69 -2.86
C GLY A 62 -12.26 21.87 -2.61
N SER A 63 -12.54 22.74 -1.64
CA SER A 63 -13.56 23.81 -1.60
C SER A 63 -14.93 23.59 -2.24
#